data_AF-A0A183U494-F1
#
_entry.id   AF-A0A183U494-F1
#
_cell.length_a   1.000
_cell.length_b   1.000
_cell.length_c   1.000
_cell.angle_alpha   90.00
_cell.angle_beta   90.00
_cell.angle_gamma   90.00
#
_symmetry.space_group_name_H-M   'P 1'
#
loop_
_entity.id
_entity.type
_entity.pdbx_description
1 polymer ?
#
loop_
_entity_poly.entity_id
_entity_poly.type
_entity_poly.pdbx_seq_one_letter_code
_entity_poly.pdbx_strand_id
1 'polypeptide(L)'
;MAGFGDGALEVLYQKSLLAHTRAQLLHLLCVYAAALLLLALIHLSDPDLVLLISSLEAALSLVLQALLLARPSLSRFIIYATVQLLVLTSVFFYPSGHSALLPTVLSIFAIYALLPLKLYRAIAITVLLSVTQLATLIFFATTLTINQVK
;
A
#
# COMPACT_ATOMS: atom_id res chain seq x y z
N MET A 1 -17.46 44.87 2.57
CA MET A 1 -16.08 44.63 2.09
C MET A 1 -16.04 43.25 1.47
N ALA A 2 -16.04 43.18 0.14
CA ALA A 2 -15.97 41.93 -0.60
C ALA A 2 -14.52 41.45 -0.61
N GLY A 3 -14.23 40.35 0.09
CA GLY A 3 -12.93 39.69 0.11
C GLY A 3 -12.65 39.06 -1.26
N PHE A 4 -11.98 39.83 -2.12
CA PHE A 4 -11.47 39.36 -3.40
C PHE A 4 -10.32 38.39 -3.11
N GLY A 5 -10.49 37.09 -3.42
CA GLY A 5 -9.33 36.25 -3.75
C GLY A 5 -8.97 35.02 -2.91
N ASP A 6 -9.76 34.58 -1.93
CA ASP A 6 -9.32 33.42 -1.08
C ASP A 6 -10.20 32.17 -1.23
N GLY A 7 -11.50 32.25 -0.93
CA GLY A 7 -12.34 31.02 -0.85
C GLY A 7 -12.54 30.27 -2.17
N ALA A 8 -12.71 30.96 -3.29
CA ALA A 8 -12.89 30.28 -4.60
C ALA A 8 -11.58 29.62 -5.08
N LEU A 9 -10.44 30.23 -4.78
CA LEU A 9 -9.11 29.70 -5.10
C LEU A 9 -8.77 28.52 -4.18
N GLU A 10 -9.13 28.61 -2.90
CA GLU A 10 -8.99 27.53 -1.94
C GLU A 10 -9.86 26.31 -2.32
N VAL A 11 -11.11 26.52 -2.76
CA VAL A 11 -11.98 25.44 -3.26
C VAL A 11 -11.40 24.78 -4.51
N LEU A 12 -10.85 25.57 -5.45
CA LEU A 12 -10.16 25.05 -6.63
C LEU A 12 -8.91 24.25 -6.25
N TYR A 13 -8.12 24.74 -5.31
CA TYR A 13 -6.93 24.06 -4.79
C TYR A 13 -7.29 22.75 -4.07
N GLN A 14 -8.32 22.74 -3.22
CA GLN A 14 -8.79 21.52 -2.56
C GLN A 14 -9.30 20.50 -3.58
N LYS A 15 -9.98 20.96 -4.64
CA LYS A 15 -10.46 20.09 -5.72
C LYS A 15 -9.31 19.50 -6.54
N SER A 16 -8.28 20.29 -6.86
CA SER A 16 -7.10 19.79 -7.56
C SER A 16 -6.29 18.81 -6.71
N LEU A 17 -6.15 19.09 -5.41
CA LEU A 17 -5.50 18.20 -4.46
C LEU A 17 -6.21 16.84 -4.40
N LEU A 18 -7.54 16.83 -4.27
CA LEU A 18 -8.34 15.61 -4.29
C LEU A 18 -8.18 14.82 -5.59
N ALA A 19 -8.12 15.49 -6.74
CA ALA A 19 -7.89 14.85 -8.03
C ALA A 19 -6.50 14.20 -8.10
N HIS A 20 -5.46 14.89 -7.61
CA HIS A 20 -4.10 14.35 -7.53
C HIS A 20 -4.00 13.16 -6.58
N THR A 21 -4.57 13.25 -5.38
CA THR A 21 -4.61 12.12 -4.43
C THR A 21 -5.30 10.90 -5.02
N ARG A 22 -6.41 11.11 -5.77
CA ARG A 22 -7.11 10.02 -6.46
C ARG A 22 -6.25 9.39 -7.55
N ALA A 23 -5.56 10.19 -8.36
CA ALA A 23 -4.67 9.68 -9.40
C ALA A 23 -3.52 8.87 -8.78
N GLN A 24 -2.90 9.39 -7.71
CA GLN A 24 -1.86 8.68 -6.96
C GLN A 24 -2.38 7.35 -6.39
N LEU A 25 -3.59 7.32 -5.82
CA LEU A 25 -4.21 6.11 -5.30
C LEU A 25 -4.50 5.08 -6.41
N LEU A 26 -4.96 5.52 -7.59
CA LEU A 26 -5.16 4.65 -8.75
C LEU A 26 -3.84 4.03 -9.23
N HIS A 27 -2.78 4.84 -9.35
CA HIS A 27 -1.46 4.34 -9.71
C HIS A 27 -0.91 3.37 -8.67
N LEU A 28 -1.08 3.67 -7.39
CA LEU A 28 -0.67 2.81 -6.29
C LEU A 28 -1.37 1.44 -6.36
N LEU A 29 -2.70 1.42 -6.49
CA LEU A 29 -3.49 0.19 -6.61
C LEU A 29 -3.09 -0.62 -7.85
N CYS A 30 -2.81 0.06 -8.96
CA CYS A 30 -2.38 -0.58 -10.20
C CYS A 30 -1.01 -1.26 -10.03
N VAL A 31 0.00 -0.55 -9.52
CA VAL A 31 1.35 -1.10 -9.26
C VAL A 31 1.26 -2.25 -8.27
N TYR A 32 0.45 -2.09 -7.22
CA TYR A 32 0.26 -3.12 -6.20
C TYR A 32 -0.41 -4.38 -6.76
N ALA A 33 -1.50 -4.24 -7.52
CA ALA A 33 -2.19 -5.36 -8.16
C ALA A 33 -1.28 -6.10 -9.14
N ALA A 34 -0.52 -5.36 -9.96
CA ALA A 34 0.43 -5.96 -10.90
C ALA A 34 1.52 -6.76 -10.16
N ALA A 35 2.08 -6.22 -9.09
CA ALA A 35 3.08 -6.91 -8.29
C ALA A 35 2.54 -8.19 -7.63
N LEU A 36 1.31 -8.15 -7.10
CA LEU A 36 0.66 -9.33 -6.52
C LEU A 36 0.34 -10.39 -7.57
N LEU A 37 -0.09 -9.99 -8.77
CA LEU A 37 -0.34 -10.92 -9.87
C LEU A 37 0.97 -11.58 -10.34
N LEU A 38 2.07 -10.84 -10.40
CA LEU A 38 3.39 -11.41 -10.69
C LEU A 38 3.84 -12.38 -9.60
N LEU A 39 3.62 -12.03 -8.32
CA LEU A 39 3.92 -12.93 -7.21
C LEU A 39 3.08 -14.21 -7.27
N ALA A 40 1.78 -14.09 -7.55
CA ALA A 40 0.90 -15.22 -7.78
C ALA A 40 1.39 -16.09 -8.95
N LEU A 41 1.82 -15.47 -10.05
CA LEU A 41 2.33 -16.20 -11.21
C LEU A 41 3.60 -17.01 -10.88
N ILE A 42 4.48 -16.50 -10.00
CA ILE A 42 5.67 -17.23 -9.55
C ILE A 42 5.29 -18.50 -8.78
N HIS A 43 4.25 -18.44 -7.95
CA HIS A 43 3.76 -19.58 -7.17
C HIS A 43 2.72 -20.43 -7.92
N LEU A 44 2.60 -20.31 -9.24
CA LEU A 44 1.61 -21.06 -10.01
C LEU A 44 1.99 -22.54 -10.14
N SER A 45 3.29 -22.86 -10.19
CA SER A 45 3.78 -24.24 -10.30
C SER A 45 3.60 -25.04 -9.01
N ASP A 46 3.76 -24.38 -7.86
CA ASP A 46 3.63 -24.97 -6.54
C ASP A 46 2.62 -24.14 -5.72
N PRO A 47 1.33 -24.54 -5.71
CA PRO A 47 0.27 -23.73 -5.12
C PRO A 47 0.36 -23.70 -3.60
N ASP A 48 0.90 -22.59 -3.09
CA ASP A 48 1.07 -22.32 -1.65
C ASP A 48 0.07 -21.29 -1.12
N LEU A 49 0.06 -21.10 0.21
CA LEU A 49 -0.71 -20.02 0.86
C LEU A 49 -0.37 -18.63 0.30
N VAL A 50 0.85 -18.42 -0.18
CA VAL A 50 1.27 -17.17 -0.84
C VAL A 50 0.49 -16.92 -2.12
N LEU A 51 0.23 -17.95 -2.93
CA LEU A 51 -0.61 -17.86 -4.13
C LEU A 51 -2.04 -17.47 -3.77
N LEU A 52 -2.62 -18.10 -2.75
CA LEU A 52 -3.99 -17.82 -2.34
C LEU A 52 -4.14 -16.38 -1.84
N ILE A 53 -3.22 -15.92 -0.97
CA ILE A 53 -3.26 -14.58 -0.40
C ILE A 53 -3.03 -13.54 -1.50
N SER A 54 -2.00 -13.71 -2.34
CA SER A 54 -1.67 -12.75 -3.39
C SER A 54 -2.78 -12.63 -4.44
N SER A 55 -3.43 -13.74 -4.83
CA SER A 55 -4.54 -13.73 -5.77
C SER A 55 -5.80 -13.07 -5.20
N LEU A 56 -6.14 -13.36 -3.94
CA LEU A 56 -7.25 -12.70 -3.23
C LEU A 56 -7.01 -11.19 -3.09
N GLU A 57 -5.80 -10.81 -2.68
CA GLU A 57 -5.40 -9.42 -2.49
C GLU A 57 -5.40 -8.65 -3.82
N ALA A 58 -4.94 -9.27 -4.91
CA ALA A 58 -5.00 -8.68 -6.24
C ALA A 58 -6.45 -8.45 -6.69
N ALA A 59 -7.35 -9.40 -6.43
CA ALA A 59 -8.77 -9.26 -6.73
C ALA A 59 -9.41 -8.11 -5.93
N LEU A 60 -9.12 -8.02 -4.63
CA LEU A 60 -9.60 -6.92 -3.78
C LEU A 60 -9.07 -5.56 -4.23
N SER A 61 -7.78 -5.48 -4.60
CA SER A 61 -7.17 -4.26 -5.14
C SER A 61 -7.87 -3.79 -6.42
N LEU A 62 -8.18 -4.70 -7.35
CA LEU A 62 -8.92 -4.40 -8.57
C LEU A 62 -10.36 -3.95 -8.28
N VAL A 63 -11.03 -4.57 -7.30
CA VAL A 63 -12.37 -4.14 -6.85
C VAL A 63 -12.32 -2.72 -6.28
N LEU A 64 -11.33 -2.40 -5.44
CA LEU A 64 -11.13 -1.05 -4.91
C LEU A 64 -10.84 -0.04 -6.03
N GLN A 65 -10.04 -0.43 -7.03
CA GLN A 65 -9.75 0.41 -8.19
C GLN A 65 -11.01 0.69 -9.03
N ALA A 66 -11.82 -0.35 -9.30
CA ALA A 66 -13.10 -0.21 -10.01
C ALA A 66 -14.10 0.65 -9.24
N LEU A 67 -14.20 0.47 -7.91
CA LEU A 67 -15.04 1.30 -7.04
C LEU A 67 -14.58 2.76 -7.04
N LEU A 68 -13.26 3.00 -7.02
CA LEU A 68 -12.70 4.35 -7.06
C LEU A 68 -13.01 5.05 -8.39
N LEU A 69 -13.03 4.31 -9.50
CA LEU A 69 -13.43 4.82 -10.81
C LEU A 69 -14.93 5.12 -10.87
N ALA A 70 -15.77 4.18 -10.40
CA ALA A 70 -17.23 4.29 -10.44
C ALA A 70 -17.81 5.33 -9.46
N ARG A 71 -17.26 5.43 -8.25
CA ARG A 71 -17.75 6.30 -7.18
C ARG A 71 -16.63 7.12 -6.53
N PRO A 72 -16.27 8.29 -7.11
CA PRO A 72 -15.21 9.14 -6.58
C PRO A 72 -15.51 9.72 -5.19
N SER A 73 -16.78 9.78 -4.78
CA SER A 73 -17.20 10.22 -3.45
C SER A 73 -16.69 9.33 -2.33
N LEU A 74 -16.37 8.06 -2.62
CA LEU A 74 -15.86 7.09 -1.65
C LEU A 74 -14.33 7.12 -1.50
N SER A 75 -13.63 8.07 -2.14
CA SER A 75 -12.16 8.14 -2.17
C SER A 75 -11.52 8.01 -0.78
N ARG A 76 -12.05 8.71 0.24
CA ARG A 76 -11.54 8.62 1.61
C ARG A 76 -11.63 7.21 2.20
N PHE A 77 -12.76 6.53 2.02
CA PHE A 77 -12.93 5.15 2.48
C PHE A 77 -12.00 4.19 1.75
N ILE A 78 -11.83 4.39 0.46
CA ILE A 78 -10.94 3.57 -0.37
C ILE A 78 -9.49 3.79 0.07
N ILE A 79 -9.05 5.02 0.39
CA ILE A 79 -7.72 5.28 0.96
C ILE A 79 -7.51 4.46 2.24
N TYR A 80 -8.44 4.53 3.19
CA TYR A 80 -8.32 3.77 4.44
C TYR A 80 -8.30 2.26 4.20
N ALA A 81 -9.16 1.75 3.33
CA ALA A 81 -9.20 0.35 2.96
C ALA A 81 -7.88 -0.10 2.31
N THR A 82 -7.36 0.67 1.35
CA THR A 82 -6.09 0.38 0.67
C THR A 82 -4.91 0.37 1.63
N VAL A 83 -4.84 1.30 2.58
CA VAL A 83 -3.76 1.30 3.59
C VAL A 83 -3.86 0.10 4.51
N GLN A 84 -5.06 -0.25 4.99
CA GLN A 84 -5.24 -1.44 5.84
C GLN A 84 -4.84 -2.71 5.11
N LEU A 85 -5.26 -2.84 3.86
CA LEU A 85 -4.97 -3.96 2.98
C LEU A 85 -3.45 -4.12 2.75
N LEU A 86 -2.76 -3.02 2.43
CA LEU A 86 -1.31 -2.98 2.25
C LEU A 86 -0.56 -3.38 3.53
N VAL A 87 -0.92 -2.81 4.68
CA VAL A 87 -0.29 -3.13 5.97
C VAL A 87 -0.53 -4.57 6.39
N LEU A 88 -1.76 -5.07 6.19
CA LEU A 88 -2.10 -6.46 6.49
C LEU A 88 -1.27 -7.41 5.64
N THR A 89 -1.17 -7.14 4.33
CA THR A 89 -0.38 -7.93 3.40
C THR A 89 1.11 -7.92 3.73
N SER A 90 1.65 -6.77 4.13
CA SER A 90 3.03 -6.68 4.65
C SER A 90 3.26 -7.64 5.80
N VAL A 91 2.39 -7.62 6.81
CA VAL A 91 2.52 -8.46 8.01
C VAL A 91 2.38 -9.94 7.66
N PHE A 92 1.43 -10.31 6.80
CA PHE A 92 1.26 -11.70 6.36
C PHE A 92 2.47 -12.24 5.60
N PHE A 93 3.15 -11.39 4.82
CA PHE A 93 4.35 -11.81 4.08
C PHE A 93 5.65 -11.70 4.88
N TYR A 94 5.66 -11.20 6.12
CA TYR A 94 6.88 -11.11 6.93
C TYR A 94 7.69 -12.40 7.04
N PRO A 95 7.09 -13.61 7.16
CA PRO A 95 7.86 -14.86 7.22
C PRO A 95 8.66 -15.14 5.94
N SER A 96 8.19 -14.64 4.80
CA SER A 96 8.86 -14.79 3.49
C SER A 96 9.91 -13.72 3.23
N GLY A 97 10.00 -12.68 4.08
CA GLY A 97 10.99 -11.59 4.04
C GLY A 97 10.96 -10.74 2.76
N HIS A 98 11.40 -11.33 1.64
CA HIS A 98 11.53 -10.69 0.34
C HIS A 98 10.17 -10.32 -0.27
N SER A 99 9.16 -11.18 -0.17
CA SER A 99 7.82 -10.90 -0.70
C SER A 99 7.10 -9.79 0.08
N ALA A 100 7.53 -9.49 1.31
CA ALA A 100 6.98 -8.40 2.12
C ALA A 100 7.57 -7.01 1.81
N LEU A 101 8.67 -6.92 1.05
CA LEU A 101 9.35 -5.65 0.78
C LEU A 101 8.44 -4.66 0.05
N LEU A 102 7.88 -5.09 -1.08
CA LEU A 102 7.05 -4.27 -1.94
C LEU A 102 5.78 -3.78 -1.23
N PRO A 103 4.95 -4.63 -0.59
CA PRO A 103 3.79 -4.15 0.16
C PRO A 103 4.18 -3.21 1.31
N THR A 104 5.35 -3.39 1.93
CA THR A 104 5.80 -2.51 3.02
C THR A 104 6.21 -1.14 2.52
N VAL A 105 6.94 -1.06 1.41
CA VAL A 105 7.31 0.23 0.79
C VAL A 105 6.06 0.98 0.34
N LEU A 106 5.10 0.28 -0.29
CA LEU A 106 3.85 0.88 -0.72
C LEU A 106 2.96 1.30 0.47
N SER A 107 2.97 0.55 1.57
CA SER A 107 2.32 0.92 2.84
C SER A 107 2.88 2.23 3.38
N ILE A 108 4.22 2.35 3.43
CA ILE A 108 4.90 3.56 3.92
C ILE A 108 4.52 4.76 3.07
N PHE A 109 4.56 4.62 1.74
CA PHE A 109 4.14 5.69 0.83
C PHE A 109 2.67 6.07 1.06
N ALA A 110 1.77 5.09 1.16
CA ALA A 110 0.35 5.36 1.34
C ALA A 110 0.04 6.05 2.68
N ILE A 111 0.69 5.63 3.77
CA ILE A 111 0.53 6.24 5.10
C ILE A 111 1.05 7.68 5.11
N TYR A 112 2.19 7.92 4.47
CA TYR A 112 2.83 9.24 4.45
C TYR A 112 2.14 10.23 3.49
N ALA A 113 1.77 9.78 2.29
CA ALA A 113 1.29 10.65 1.22
C ALA A 113 -0.24 10.76 1.12
N LEU A 114 -0.99 9.71 1.49
CA LEU A 114 -2.44 9.63 1.22
C LEU A 114 -3.29 9.76 2.49
N LEU A 115 -2.78 9.35 3.66
CA LEU A 115 -3.55 9.41 4.89
C LEU A 115 -3.44 10.81 5.52
N PRO A 116 -4.56 11.46 5.89
CA PRO A 116 -4.56 12.76 6.54
C PRO A 116 -4.22 12.63 8.04
N LEU A 117 -3.02 12.11 8.36
CA LEU A 117 -2.50 12.02 9.72
C LEU A 117 -1.63 13.23 10.05
N LYS A 118 -1.52 13.51 11.36
CA LYS A 118 -0.49 14.44 11.84
C LYS A 118 0.89 13.85 11.53
N LEU A 119 1.80 14.70 11.04
CA LEU A 119 3.13 14.29 10.56
C LEU A 119 3.88 13.39 11.55
N TYR A 120 3.88 13.73 12.85
CA TYR A 120 4.57 12.93 13.86
C TYR A 120 4.01 11.50 14.00
N ARG A 121 2.69 11.31 13.79
CA ARG A 121 2.07 9.97 13.82
C ARG A 121 2.44 9.18 12.57
N ALA A 122 2.41 9.82 11.41
CA ALA A 122 2.81 9.18 10.16
C ALA A 122 4.28 8.71 10.24
N ILE A 123 5.18 9.57 10.72
CA ILE A 123 6.61 9.23 10.92
C ILE A 123 6.76 8.07 11.90
N ALA A 124 6.07 8.10 13.04
CA ALA A 124 6.18 7.02 14.03
C ALA A 124 5.77 5.66 13.44
N ILE A 125 4.66 5.62 12.68
CA ILE A 125 4.16 4.38 12.07
C ILE A 125 5.11 3.89 10.96
N THR A 126 5.61 4.78 10.10
CA THR A 126 6.50 4.38 9.00
C THR A 126 7.86 3.92 9.49
N VAL A 127 8.41 4.55 10.53
CA VAL A 127 9.64 4.11 11.19
C VAL A 127 9.45 2.72 11.80
N LEU A 128 8.34 2.49 12.50
CA LEU A 128 8.05 1.18 13.10
C LEU A 128 7.92 0.08 12.03
N LEU A 129 7.20 0.35 10.93
CA LEU A 129 7.08 -0.57 9.80
C LEU A 129 8.42 -0.85 9.12
N SER A 130 9.28 0.16 8.99
CA SER A 130 10.61 0.01 8.40
C SER A 130 11.55 -0.82 9.28
N VAL A 131 11.58 -0.54 10.60
CA VAL A 131 12.41 -1.30 11.56
C VAL A 131 11.95 -2.74 11.68
N THR A 132 10.64 -2.99 11.72
CA THR A 132 10.09 -4.35 11.75
C THR A 132 10.41 -5.12 10.47
N GLN A 133 10.28 -4.48 9.30
CA GLN A 133 10.66 -5.10 8.03
C GLN A 133 12.17 -5.36 7.91
N LEU A 134 13.01 -4.48 8.45
CA LEU A 134 14.45 -4.72 8.50
C LEU A 134 14.78 -5.90 9.42
N ALA A 135 14.13 -5.96 10.59
CA ALA A 135 14.30 -7.08 11.51
C ALA A 135 13.86 -8.40 10.87
N THR A 136 12.72 -8.45 10.17
CA THR A 136 12.27 -9.68 9.51
C THR A 136 13.23 -10.11 8.41
N LEU A 137 13.77 -9.19 7.61
CA LEU A 137 14.82 -9.52 6.64
C LEU A 137 16.08 -10.07 7.31
N ILE A 138 16.55 -9.45 8.39
CA ILE A 138 17.72 -9.95 9.11
C ILE A 138 17.42 -11.36 9.66
N PHE A 139 16.33 -11.57 10.38
CA PHE A 139 16.09 -12.85 11.06
C PHE A 139 15.67 -13.98 10.10
N PHE A 140 14.85 -13.72 9.08
CA PHE A 140 14.32 -14.76 8.19
C PHE A 140 15.12 -14.93 6.90
N ALA A 141 15.75 -13.89 6.36
CA ALA A 141 16.58 -14.04 5.16
C ALA A 141 18.00 -14.53 5.47
N THR A 142 18.59 -14.16 6.61
CA THR A 142 19.94 -14.67 6.98
C THR A 142 19.94 -16.11 7.50
N THR A 143 18.82 -16.59 8.08
CA THR A 143 18.70 -18.00 8.48
C THR A 143 18.65 -18.94 7.26
N LEU A 144 18.10 -18.48 6.13
CA LEU A 144 18.14 -19.20 4.86
C LEU A 144 19.56 -19.37 4.32
N THR A 145 20.44 -18.38 4.44
CA THR A 145 21.83 -18.50 3.94
C THR A 145 22.71 -19.38 4.83
N ILE A 146 22.51 -19.38 6.15
CA ILE A 146 23.30 -20.21 7.07
C ILE A 146 22.96 -21.71 6.92
N ASN A 147 21.70 -22.06 6.62
CA ASN A 147 21.29 -23.46 6.42
C ASN A 147 21.62 -24.02 5.02
N GLN A 148 22.01 -23.18 4.06
CA GLN A 148 22.45 -23.59 2.71
C GLN A 148 23.97 -23.83 2.64
N VAL A 149 24.71 -23.53 3.72
CA VAL A 149 26.12 -23.88 3.89
C VAL A 149 26.22 -25.07 4.86
N LYS A 150 25.73 -26.23 4.42
CA LYS A 150 26.10 -27.53 4.97
C LYS A 150 26.19 -28.57 3.88
#